data_AF-A0A935DL02-F1
#
_entry.id   AF-A0A935DL02-F1
#
_cell.length_a   1.000
_cell.length_b   1.000
_cell.length_c   1.000
_cell.angle_alpha   90.00
_cell.angle_beta   90.00
_cell.angle_gamma   90.00
#
_symmetry.space_group_name_H-M   'P 1'
#
loop_
_entity.id
_entity.type
_entity.pdbx_description
1 polymer ?
#
loop_
_entity_poly.entity_id
_entity_poly.type
_entity_poly.pdbx_seq_one_letter_code
_entity_poly.pdbx_strand_id
1 'polypeptide(L)'
;MRLFTNGFLIDEAYADALALVGLLEVHVSLYSGAADEHDAVTRVPGSFQRTMAAVTALRARRVRVVLKTPATTLSVLGARSVEALAASLGCEHQASTDLTAREDGAEDPWAVRVTPQELLRQGMLTPWQPSEDPAEVRAEKLSEFPCGVGRSGLVVLPDGRLQACTDTPNVLGDMTRQSLADVLKAPDREFFDGLTWSRVHGCRDCDLLPACSRCHASALHEGGDYLGPYLSACARARARYAAAAGALEVIAPSEDCEAGRDPAVGPYAIVAPGVIRPSRHVRTDEDEALAAKFGWLRGEGAKPAPSGLVTIRRKPSPAPLQSSDAEPCSVPEVDRV
;
A
#
# COMPACT_ATOMS: atom_id res chain seq x y z
N MET A 1 12.75 -13.46 8.35
CA MET A 1 11.76 -12.56 8.99
C MET A 1 12.14 -11.10 8.71
N ARG A 2 11.16 -10.21 8.51
CA ARG A 2 11.38 -8.75 8.35
C ARG A 2 10.73 -8.03 9.53
N LEU A 3 11.37 -7.00 10.07
CA LEU A 3 10.83 -6.19 11.17
C LEU A 3 10.57 -4.76 10.68
N PHE A 4 9.37 -4.22 10.93
CA PHE A 4 9.03 -2.82 10.66
C PHE A 4 8.98 -2.04 11.98
N THR A 5 9.66 -0.90 12.05
CA THR A 5 9.82 -0.14 13.29
C THR A 5 10.13 1.34 13.03
N ASN A 6 9.87 2.21 14.00
CA ASN A 6 10.36 3.59 14.01
C ASN A 6 11.77 3.71 14.65
N GLY A 7 12.29 2.62 15.23
CA GLY A 7 13.62 2.55 15.85
C GLY A 7 13.72 3.19 17.24
N PHE A 8 12.68 3.85 17.74
CA PHE A 8 12.72 4.70 18.94
C PHE A 8 13.21 4.02 20.23
N LEU A 9 13.06 2.71 20.33
CA LEU A 9 13.39 1.89 21.51
C LEU A 9 14.53 0.91 21.23
N ILE A 10 15.22 1.03 20.10
CA ILE A 10 16.37 0.19 19.77
C ILE A 10 17.62 0.87 20.33
N ASP A 11 18.04 0.42 21.50
CA ASP A 11 19.35 0.71 22.07
C ASP A 11 20.37 -0.37 21.67
N GLU A 12 21.60 -0.26 22.18
CA GLU A 12 22.68 -1.23 21.91
C GLU A 12 22.28 -2.67 22.29
N ALA A 13 21.71 -2.87 23.48
CA ALA A 13 21.34 -4.20 23.97
C ALA A 13 20.20 -4.81 23.13
N TYR A 14 19.25 -3.98 22.68
CA TYR A 14 18.18 -4.45 21.81
C TYR A 14 18.67 -4.71 20.38
N ALA A 15 19.63 -3.92 19.88
CA ALA A 15 20.31 -4.21 18.63
C ALA A 15 21.09 -5.52 18.68
N ASP A 16 21.76 -5.84 19.81
CA ASP A 16 22.40 -7.15 20.04
C ASP A 16 21.38 -8.28 19.95
N ALA A 17 20.25 -8.14 20.65
CA ALA A 17 19.18 -9.12 20.59
C ALA A 17 18.63 -9.32 19.17
N LEU A 18 18.41 -8.24 18.41
CA LEU A 18 17.91 -8.31 17.03
C LEU A 18 18.91 -8.96 16.07
N ALA A 19 20.21 -8.76 16.29
CA ALA A 19 21.26 -9.40 15.50
C ALA A 19 21.27 -10.93 15.71
N LEU A 20 21.05 -11.39 16.94
CA LEU A 20 20.98 -12.81 17.28
C LEU A 20 19.76 -13.53 16.68
N VAL A 21 18.65 -12.80 16.47
CA VAL A 21 17.41 -13.37 15.88
C VAL A 21 17.59 -13.79 14.42
N GLY A 22 18.61 -13.27 13.72
CA GLY A 22 18.83 -13.60 12.30
C GLY A 22 17.75 -13.02 11.38
N LEU A 23 17.37 -11.75 11.60
CA LEU A 23 16.44 -11.05 10.72
C LEU A 23 17.00 -10.94 9.30
N LEU A 24 16.12 -11.06 8.30
CA LEU A 24 16.48 -10.80 6.91
C LEU A 24 16.85 -9.32 6.73
N GLU A 25 16.04 -8.44 7.33
CA GLU A 25 16.21 -6.99 7.30
C GLU A 25 15.29 -6.31 8.32
N VAL A 26 15.68 -5.10 8.73
CA VAL A 26 14.90 -4.18 9.57
C VAL A 26 14.53 -2.96 8.72
N HIS A 27 13.23 -2.74 8.57
CA HIS A 27 12.65 -1.60 7.91
C HIS A 27 12.40 -0.50 8.92
N VAL A 28 13.12 0.61 8.79
CA VAL A 28 13.06 1.74 9.72
C VAL A 28 12.37 2.92 9.04
N SER A 29 11.27 3.40 9.60
CA SER A 29 10.59 4.60 9.09
C SER A 29 11.46 5.83 9.32
N LEU A 30 11.81 6.55 8.25
CA LEU A 30 12.52 7.81 8.29
C LEU A 30 11.90 8.78 7.26
N TYR A 31 11.42 9.92 7.73
CA TYR A 31 10.61 10.85 6.94
C TYR A 31 11.38 11.98 6.25
N SER A 32 12.58 12.31 6.73
CA SER A 32 13.48 13.31 6.13
C SER A 32 14.92 13.07 6.61
N GLY A 33 15.90 13.53 5.82
CA GLY A 33 17.29 13.67 6.27
C GLY A 33 17.52 14.88 7.18
N ALA A 34 16.54 15.79 7.30
CA ALA A 34 16.56 16.92 8.23
C ALA A 34 15.78 16.59 9.52
N ALA A 35 16.37 16.89 10.68
CA ALA A 35 15.84 16.49 11.97
C ALA A 35 14.51 17.19 12.32
N ASP A 36 14.40 18.48 12.01
CA ASP A 36 13.20 19.29 12.23
C ASP A 36 12.02 18.83 11.37
N GLU A 37 12.24 18.52 10.09
CA GLU A 37 11.21 17.95 9.21
C GLU A 37 10.74 16.57 9.69
N HIS A 38 11.70 15.70 10.07
CA HIS A 38 11.37 14.38 10.61
C HIS A 38 10.55 14.46 11.91
N ASP A 39 10.98 15.32 12.83
CA ASP A 39 10.29 15.54 14.10
C ASP A 39 8.90 16.17 13.89
N ALA A 40 8.74 17.05 12.89
CA ALA A 40 7.44 17.61 12.53
C ALA A 40 6.46 16.53 12.06
N VAL A 41 6.91 15.57 11.23
CA VAL A 41 6.08 14.46 10.76
C VAL A 41 5.71 13.52 11.91
N THR A 42 6.68 13.12 12.73
CA THR A 42 6.44 12.20 13.84
C THR A 42 5.71 12.84 15.02
N ARG A 43 5.73 14.18 15.11
CA ARG A 43 5.28 14.98 16.26
C ARG A 43 6.00 14.64 17.56
N VAL A 44 7.25 14.17 17.47
CA VAL A 44 8.08 13.79 18.60
C VAL A 44 9.44 14.49 18.50
N PRO A 45 9.71 15.49 19.36
CA PRO A 45 11.02 16.12 19.42
C PRO A 45 12.14 15.10 19.71
N GLY A 46 13.25 15.22 18.99
CA GLY A 46 14.41 14.33 19.09
C GLY A 46 14.22 12.95 18.43
N SER A 47 13.14 12.75 17.67
CA SER A 47 12.84 11.46 17.07
C SER A 47 13.84 11.07 15.99
N PHE A 48 14.30 12.04 15.19
CA PHE A 48 15.32 11.80 14.18
C PHE A 48 16.59 11.21 14.79
N GLN A 49 17.10 11.82 15.87
CA GLN A 49 18.33 11.37 16.53
C GLN A 49 18.17 9.97 17.11
N ARG A 50 17.00 9.65 17.69
CA ARG A 50 16.71 8.31 18.22
C ARG A 50 16.66 7.27 17.11
N THR A 51 15.99 7.57 16.01
CA THR A 51 15.93 6.68 14.84
C THR A 51 17.31 6.47 14.23
N MET A 52 18.12 7.52 14.13
CA MET A 52 19.50 7.44 13.62
C MET A 52 20.45 6.66 14.53
N ALA A 53 20.29 6.78 15.85
CA ALA A 53 21.03 5.95 16.81
C ALA A 53 20.70 4.46 16.63
N ALA A 54 19.42 4.12 16.47
CA ALA A 54 18.98 2.76 16.19
C ALA A 54 19.56 2.21 14.88
N VAL A 55 19.50 3.00 13.80
CA VAL A 55 20.09 2.61 12.50
C VAL A 55 21.58 2.33 12.64
N THR A 56 22.31 3.20 13.34
CA THR A 56 23.75 3.05 13.58
C THR A 56 24.05 1.78 14.38
N ALA A 57 23.32 1.54 15.48
CA ALA A 57 23.50 0.36 16.33
C ALA A 57 23.23 -0.96 15.58
N LEU A 58 22.19 -0.99 14.74
CA LEU A 58 21.87 -2.15 13.89
C LEU A 58 22.95 -2.39 12.83
N ARG A 59 23.42 -1.33 12.15
CA ARG A 59 24.45 -1.42 11.13
C ARG A 59 25.80 -1.87 11.68
N ALA A 60 26.17 -1.43 12.89
CA ALA A 60 27.37 -1.89 13.59
C ALA A 60 27.39 -3.42 13.78
N ARG A 61 26.21 -4.05 13.87
CA ARG A 61 26.02 -5.50 14.02
C ARG A 61 25.73 -6.21 12.69
N ARG A 62 25.95 -5.53 11.57
CA ARG A 62 25.69 -6.02 10.20
C ARG A 62 24.24 -6.44 9.95
N VAL A 63 23.30 -5.92 10.73
CA VAL A 63 21.87 -6.08 10.42
C VAL A 63 21.58 -5.27 9.16
N ARG A 64 20.90 -5.89 8.18
CA ARG A 64 20.46 -5.20 6.97
C ARG A 64 19.35 -4.23 7.35
N VAL A 65 19.51 -2.96 6.99
CA VAL A 65 18.56 -1.90 7.29
C VAL A 65 18.05 -1.32 5.98
N VAL A 66 16.73 -1.20 5.89
CA VAL A 66 16.03 -0.50 4.81
C VAL A 66 15.37 0.73 5.41
N LEU A 67 15.75 1.92 4.96
CA LEU A 67 15.08 3.16 5.35
C LEU A 67 13.82 3.34 4.50
N LYS A 68 12.67 3.46 5.16
CA LYS A 68 11.38 3.64 4.49
C LYS A 68 10.87 5.06 4.61
N THR A 69 10.48 5.66 3.50
CA THR A 69 10.04 7.06 3.46
C THR A 69 8.75 7.23 2.67
N PRO A 70 7.61 7.44 3.34
CA PRO A 70 6.42 7.93 2.67
C PRO A 70 6.65 9.35 2.14
N ALA A 71 6.27 9.59 0.88
CA ALA A 71 6.22 10.93 0.32
C ALA A 71 5.07 11.71 0.96
N THR A 72 5.39 12.86 1.56
CA THR A 72 4.40 13.74 2.19
C THR A 72 4.70 15.19 1.86
N THR A 73 3.69 16.06 1.92
CA THR A 73 3.90 17.51 1.79
C THR A 73 4.65 18.12 2.98
N LEU A 74 4.74 17.39 4.10
CA LEU A 74 5.49 17.79 5.29
C LEU A 74 7.01 17.58 5.13
N SER A 75 7.42 16.70 4.23
CA SER A 75 8.81 16.43 3.90
C SER A 75 8.99 16.37 2.38
N VAL A 76 8.92 17.53 1.74
CA VAL A 76 8.91 17.65 0.26
C VAL A 76 10.13 17.02 -0.39
N LEU A 77 11.31 17.11 0.23
CA LEU A 77 12.54 16.45 -0.22
C LEU A 77 12.87 15.20 0.61
N GLY A 78 11.90 14.71 1.40
CA GLY A 78 12.09 13.61 2.34
C GLY A 78 12.64 12.37 1.65
N ALA A 79 12.00 11.92 0.56
CA ALA A 79 12.45 10.72 -0.16
C ALA A 79 13.90 10.86 -0.68
N ARG A 80 14.25 11.98 -1.34
CA ARG A 80 15.60 12.19 -1.91
C ARG A 80 16.67 12.39 -0.83
N SER A 81 16.34 13.11 0.25
CA SER A 81 17.28 13.31 1.36
C SER A 81 17.53 12.01 2.11
N VAL A 82 16.50 11.19 2.33
CA VAL A 82 16.65 9.88 2.98
C VAL A 82 17.37 8.88 2.07
N GLU A 83 17.17 8.91 0.76
CA GLU A 83 17.94 8.10 -0.19
C GLU A 83 19.45 8.39 -0.07
N ALA A 84 19.84 9.67 -0.10
CA ALA A 84 21.23 10.08 0.06
C ALA A 84 21.80 9.66 1.43
N LEU A 85 21.00 9.80 2.49
CA LEU A 85 21.38 9.38 3.83
C LEU A 85 21.56 7.86 3.92
N ALA A 86 20.64 7.09 3.35
CA ALA A 86 20.72 5.63 3.29
C ALA A 86 22.01 5.18 2.61
N ALA A 87 22.33 5.77 1.45
CA ALA A 87 23.57 5.49 0.72
C ALA A 87 24.82 5.76 1.58
N SER A 88 24.84 6.88 2.32
CA SER A 88 25.97 7.23 3.20
C SER A 88 26.17 6.26 4.37
N LEU A 89 25.12 5.55 4.78
CA LEU A 89 25.12 4.59 5.90
C LEU A 89 25.25 3.12 5.44
N GLY A 90 25.31 2.90 4.12
CA GLY A 90 25.25 1.57 3.51
C GLY A 90 23.90 0.85 3.76
N CYS A 91 22.83 1.62 3.91
CA CYS A 91 21.46 1.12 4.01
C CYS A 91 20.79 1.12 2.63
N GLU A 92 19.77 0.29 2.48
CA GLU A 92 18.85 0.36 1.35
C GLU A 92 17.78 1.44 1.62
N HIS A 93 17.15 1.97 0.57
CA HIS A 93 16.06 2.94 0.68
C HIS A 93 14.84 2.45 -0.10
N GLN A 94 13.66 2.65 0.48
CA GLN A 94 12.39 2.42 -0.19
C GLN A 94 11.42 3.55 0.10
N ALA A 95 11.03 4.29 -0.94
CA ALA A 95 9.99 5.31 -0.82
C ALA A 95 8.60 4.74 -1.16
N SER A 96 7.55 5.31 -0.56
CA SER A 96 6.16 5.07 -0.96
C SER A 96 5.49 6.36 -1.42
N THR A 97 4.69 6.27 -2.47
CA THR A 97 3.97 7.42 -3.07
C THR A 97 2.53 7.54 -2.61
N ASP A 98 2.07 6.60 -1.79
CA ASP A 98 0.67 6.45 -1.42
C ASP A 98 0.50 6.59 0.09
N LEU A 99 -0.57 7.30 0.47
CA LEU A 99 -1.08 7.37 1.83
C LEU A 99 -2.52 6.89 1.80
N THR A 100 -2.82 5.87 2.59
CA THR A 100 -4.16 5.30 2.75
C THR A 100 -4.90 6.03 3.87
N ALA A 101 -6.21 5.79 3.95
CA ALA A 101 -6.96 6.12 5.17
C ALA A 101 -6.40 5.29 6.33
N ARG A 102 -6.63 5.75 7.57
CA ARG A 102 -6.26 5.00 8.77
C ARG A 102 -7.12 3.73 8.89
N GLU A 103 -6.65 2.78 9.69
CA GLU A 103 -7.40 1.54 9.97
C GLU A 103 -8.78 1.79 10.63
N ASP A 104 -8.97 2.95 11.26
CA ASP A 104 -10.26 3.40 11.81
C ASP A 104 -11.13 4.16 10.78
N GLY A 105 -10.69 4.21 9.53
CA GLY A 105 -11.36 4.89 8.41
C GLY A 105 -11.13 6.39 8.36
N ALA A 106 -10.36 6.98 9.29
CA ALA A 106 -10.10 8.41 9.27
C ALA A 106 -9.20 8.81 8.09
N GLU A 107 -9.59 9.89 7.41
CA GLU A 107 -8.98 10.37 6.17
C GLU A 107 -7.96 11.50 6.39
N ASP A 108 -7.63 11.83 7.64
CA ASP A 108 -6.66 12.89 7.96
C ASP A 108 -5.25 12.71 7.32
N PRO A 109 -4.72 11.49 7.04
CA PRO A 109 -3.47 11.36 6.30
C PRO A 109 -3.51 11.98 4.89
N TRP A 110 -4.71 12.14 4.33
CA TRP A 110 -4.87 12.67 2.98
C TRP A 110 -4.55 14.14 2.86
N ALA A 111 -4.62 14.89 3.96
CA ALA A 111 -4.27 16.31 4.01
C ALA A 111 -2.79 16.57 3.66
N VAL A 112 -1.93 15.56 3.77
CA VAL A 112 -0.49 15.66 3.51
C VAL A 112 -0.03 14.84 2.30
N ARG A 113 -0.97 14.40 1.44
CA ARG A 113 -0.66 13.70 0.19
C ARG A 113 0.06 14.62 -0.79
N VAL A 114 1.14 14.14 -1.37
CA VAL A 114 1.83 14.81 -2.47
C VAL A 114 1.00 14.65 -3.75
N THR A 115 0.89 15.72 -4.53
CA THR A 115 0.14 15.65 -5.80
C THR A 115 0.87 14.76 -6.80
N PRO A 116 0.17 14.05 -7.70
CA PRO A 116 0.81 13.24 -8.73
C PRO A 116 1.81 14.02 -9.61
N GLN A 117 1.53 15.29 -9.90
CA GLN A 117 2.41 16.18 -10.65
C GLN A 117 3.74 16.41 -9.92
N GLU A 118 3.67 16.62 -8.61
CA GLU A 118 4.86 16.81 -7.80
C GLU A 118 5.67 15.51 -7.67
N LEU A 119 5.00 14.36 -7.51
CA LEU A 119 5.67 13.06 -7.52
C LEU A 119 6.38 12.78 -8.85
N LEU A 120 5.79 13.16 -9.99
CA LEU A 120 6.43 13.09 -11.31
C LEU A 120 7.66 14.02 -11.36
N ARG A 121 7.55 15.25 -10.88
CA ARG A 121 8.65 16.22 -10.82
C ARG A 121 9.83 15.71 -9.98
N GLN A 122 9.54 14.93 -8.94
CA GLN A 122 10.54 14.30 -8.08
C GLN A 122 11.10 12.98 -8.63
N GLY A 123 10.57 12.48 -9.76
CA GLY A 123 10.96 11.18 -10.33
C GLY A 123 10.41 9.97 -9.57
N MET A 124 9.43 10.16 -8.69
CA MET A 124 8.81 9.08 -7.91
C MET A 124 7.65 8.39 -8.65
N LEU A 125 7.16 9.00 -9.72
CA LEU A 125 6.24 8.40 -10.68
C LEU A 125 6.84 8.47 -12.07
N THR A 126 6.51 7.48 -12.91
CA THR A 126 6.95 7.44 -14.30
C THR A 126 5.82 7.90 -15.22
N PRO A 127 6.06 8.83 -16.16
CA PRO A 127 5.14 9.12 -17.24
C PRO A 127 4.70 7.84 -17.96
N TRP A 128 3.50 7.84 -18.54
CA TRP A 128 2.97 6.69 -19.27
C TRP A 128 2.35 7.15 -20.58
N GLN A 129 2.62 6.41 -21.65
CA GLN A 129 2.01 6.62 -22.97
C GLN A 129 1.38 5.32 -23.45
N PRO A 130 0.33 5.39 -24.29
CA PRO A 130 -0.25 4.20 -24.93
C PRO A 130 0.79 3.39 -25.70
N SER A 131 0.63 2.07 -25.70
CA SER A 131 1.43 1.13 -26.50
C SER A 131 1.11 1.27 -27.99
N GLU A 132 2.01 0.78 -28.86
CA GLU A 132 1.72 0.57 -30.29
C GLU A 132 0.66 -0.51 -30.51
N ASP A 133 0.55 -1.48 -29.59
CA ASP A 133 -0.55 -2.44 -29.50
C ASP A 133 -1.32 -2.28 -28.18
N PRO A 134 -2.30 -1.34 -28.10
CA PRO A 134 -3.10 -1.13 -26.90
C PRO A 134 -4.01 -2.31 -26.56
N ALA A 135 -4.42 -3.11 -27.54
CA ALA A 135 -5.38 -4.19 -27.34
C ALA A 135 -4.75 -5.38 -26.62
N GLU A 136 -3.54 -5.77 -27.04
CA GLU A 136 -2.76 -6.82 -26.37
C GLU A 136 -2.41 -6.43 -24.93
N VAL A 137 -1.84 -5.24 -24.73
CA VAL A 137 -1.48 -4.72 -23.40
C VAL A 137 -2.70 -4.65 -22.49
N ARG A 138 -3.86 -4.27 -23.03
CA ARG A 138 -5.12 -4.28 -22.27
C ARG A 138 -5.53 -5.69 -21.88
N ALA A 139 -5.52 -6.64 -22.81
CA ALA A 139 -5.92 -8.01 -22.56
C ALA A 139 -5.06 -8.67 -21.47
N GLU A 140 -3.74 -8.47 -21.54
CA GLU A 140 -2.81 -8.88 -20.50
C GLU A 140 -3.17 -8.23 -19.16
N LYS A 141 -3.32 -6.90 -19.15
CA LYS A 141 -3.63 -6.16 -17.93
C LYS A 141 -4.94 -6.61 -17.27
N LEU A 142 -5.97 -6.91 -18.06
CA LEU A 142 -7.27 -7.38 -17.55
C LEU A 142 -7.18 -8.74 -16.84
N SER A 143 -6.21 -9.59 -17.23
CA SER A 143 -5.97 -10.89 -16.62
C SER A 143 -5.13 -10.82 -15.33
N GLU A 144 -4.42 -9.71 -15.10
CA GLU A 144 -3.60 -9.52 -13.92
C GLU A 144 -4.44 -9.23 -12.66
N PHE A 145 -3.84 -9.55 -11.51
CA PHE A 145 -4.31 -9.10 -10.20
C PHE A 145 -3.89 -7.64 -9.97
N PRO A 146 -4.79 -6.74 -9.54
CA PRO A 146 -4.44 -5.35 -9.25
C PRO A 146 -3.40 -5.20 -8.12
N CYS A 147 -3.42 -6.11 -7.14
CA CYS A 147 -2.44 -6.20 -6.07
C CYS A 147 -2.44 -7.61 -5.43
N GLY A 148 -1.62 -7.80 -4.39
CA GLY A 148 -1.48 -9.08 -3.68
C GLY A 148 -2.53 -9.36 -2.59
N VAL A 149 -3.60 -8.57 -2.48
CA VAL A 149 -4.61 -8.71 -1.42
C VAL A 149 -5.19 -10.11 -1.38
N GLY A 150 -5.19 -10.71 -0.20
CA GLY A 150 -5.66 -12.08 0.01
C GLY A 150 -4.87 -13.14 -0.75
N ARG A 151 -3.76 -12.83 -1.44
CA ARG A 151 -2.99 -13.79 -2.25
C ARG A 151 -1.54 -13.92 -1.82
N SER A 152 -0.82 -12.81 -1.73
CA SER A 152 0.62 -12.79 -1.41
C SER A 152 0.90 -12.57 0.06
N GLY A 153 -0.14 -12.37 0.88
CA GLY A 153 0.00 -12.14 2.31
C GLY A 153 -1.36 -12.14 3.01
N LEU A 154 -1.31 -12.34 4.32
CA LEU A 154 -2.44 -12.23 5.25
C LEU A 154 -1.97 -11.44 6.45
N VAL A 155 -2.91 -10.74 7.11
CA VAL A 155 -2.60 -9.90 8.28
C VAL A 155 -3.31 -10.48 9.49
N VAL A 156 -2.55 -10.79 10.53
CA VAL A 156 -3.10 -11.18 11.83
C VAL A 156 -3.03 -9.98 12.75
N LEU A 157 -4.19 -9.49 13.18
CA LEU A 157 -4.32 -8.39 14.10
C LEU A 157 -3.94 -8.80 15.53
N PRO A 158 -3.62 -7.84 16.42
CA PRO A 158 -3.26 -8.14 17.81
C PRO A 158 -4.31 -8.92 18.62
N ASP A 159 -5.58 -8.85 18.23
CA ASP A 159 -6.68 -9.59 18.84
C ASP A 159 -6.90 -10.99 18.23
N GLY A 160 -6.07 -11.38 17.26
CA GLY A 160 -6.13 -12.67 16.59
C GLY A 160 -6.98 -12.70 15.32
N ARG A 161 -7.74 -11.64 15.01
CA ARG A 161 -8.50 -11.58 13.75
C ARG A 161 -7.56 -11.59 12.56
N LEU A 162 -7.94 -12.33 11.52
CA LEU A 162 -7.19 -12.43 10.27
C LEU A 162 -7.89 -11.65 9.16
N GLN A 163 -7.15 -10.81 8.44
CA GLN A 163 -7.61 -10.00 7.31
C GLN A 163 -6.84 -10.33 6.03
N ALA A 164 -7.43 -10.01 4.87
CA ALA A 164 -6.79 -10.24 3.56
C ALA A 164 -5.65 -9.25 3.25
N CYS A 165 -5.70 -8.06 3.85
CA CYS A 165 -4.71 -6.98 3.78
C CYS A 165 -5.00 -6.02 4.93
N THR A 166 -4.00 -5.28 5.40
CA THR A 166 -4.10 -4.30 6.50
C THR A 166 -5.26 -3.31 6.32
N ASP A 167 -5.48 -2.84 5.10
CA ASP A 167 -6.49 -1.80 4.85
C ASP A 167 -7.87 -2.35 4.45
N THR A 168 -8.00 -3.65 4.16
CA THR A 168 -9.29 -4.23 3.74
C THR A 168 -10.13 -4.56 4.99
N PRO A 169 -11.40 -4.11 5.07
CA PRO A 169 -12.20 -4.24 6.29
C PRO A 169 -12.67 -5.68 6.59
N ASN A 170 -12.41 -6.62 5.67
CA ASN A 170 -12.91 -7.98 5.78
C ASN A 170 -12.16 -8.78 6.85
N VAL A 171 -12.89 -9.54 7.65
CA VAL A 171 -12.34 -10.48 8.63
C VAL A 171 -12.55 -11.89 8.10
N LEU A 172 -11.46 -12.55 7.73
CA LEU A 172 -11.46 -13.91 7.19
C LEU A 172 -11.64 -14.97 8.30
N GLY A 173 -11.21 -14.68 9.53
CA GLY A 173 -11.34 -15.59 10.67
C GLY A 173 -10.65 -15.11 11.93
N ASP A 174 -10.55 -15.99 12.93
CA ASP A 174 -9.92 -15.73 14.24
C ASP A 174 -8.89 -16.81 14.57
N MET A 175 -7.60 -16.43 14.54
CA MET A 175 -6.45 -17.30 14.77
C MET A 175 -6.31 -17.77 16.23
N THR A 176 -7.10 -17.23 17.16
CA THR A 176 -7.17 -17.76 18.55
C THR A 176 -8.08 -18.97 18.67
N ARG A 177 -8.94 -19.20 17.67
CA ARG A 177 -9.97 -20.26 17.69
C ARG A 177 -9.85 -21.24 16.53
N GLN A 178 -9.26 -20.81 15.41
CA GLN A 178 -9.24 -21.56 14.16
C GLN A 178 -7.82 -21.78 13.69
N SER A 179 -7.59 -22.89 12.99
CA SER A 179 -6.33 -23.11 12.27
C SER A 179 -6.29 -22.23 11.01
N LEU A 180 -5.10 -21.89 10.53
CA LEU A 180 -4.95 -21.16 9.27
C LEU A 180 -5.59 -21.91 8.10
N ALA A 181 -5.47 -23.25 8.08
CA ALA A 181 -6.05 -24.08 7.04
C ALA A 181 -7.58 -24.01 6.99
N ASP A 182 -8.24 -23.80 8.13
CA ASP A 182 -9.70 -23.65 8.18
C ASP A 182 -10.13 -22.25 7.75
N VAL A 183 -9.40 -21.21 8.17
CA VAL A 183 -9.64 -19.82 7.72
C VAL A 183 -9.44 -19.68 6.21
N LEU A 184 -8.47 -20.39 5.63
CA LEU A 184 -8.23 -20.40 4.19
C LEU A 184 -9.34 -21.07 3.37
N LYS A 185 -10.28 -21.79 3.99
CA LYS A 185 -11.49 -22.34 3.35
C LYS A 185 -12.70 -21.40 3.44
N ALA A 186 -12.55 -20.22 4.04
CA ALA A 186 -13.64 -19.27 4.22
C ALA A 186 -14.22 -18.83 2.85
N PRO A 187 -15.54 -18.58 2.74
CA PRO A 187 -16.18 -18.18 1.49
C PRO A 187 -15.56 -16.93 0.84
N ASP A 188 -15.10 -15.97 1.64
CA ASP A 188 -14.42 -14.75 1.17
C ASP A 188 -13.12 -15.04 0.40
N ARG A 189 -12.54 -16.23 0.55
CA ARG A 189 -11.37 -16.64 -0.24
C ARG A 189 -11.67 -16.68 -1.74
N GLU A 190 -12.87 -17.12 -2.11
CA GLU A 190 -13.34 -17.21 -3.50
C GLU A 190 -13.29 -15.84 -4.20
N PHE A 191 -13.55 -14.77 -3.46
CA PHE A 191 -13.46 -13.40 -3.99
C PHE A 191 -12.04 -13.07 -4.44
N PHE A 192 -11.05 -13.24 -3.55
CA PHE A 192 -9.66 -12.87 -3.80
C PHE A 192 -8.98 -13.76 -4.85
N ASP A 193 -9.37 -15.03 -4.93
CA ASP A 193 -8.80 -15.95 -5.91
C ASP A 193 -9.11 -15.53 -7.35
N GLY A 194 -10.26 -14.88 -7.58
CA GLY A 194 -10.65 -14.37 -8.89
C GLY A 194 -10.56 -12.85 -9.06
N LEU A 195 -9.94 -12.11 -8.14
CA LEU A 195 -9.88 -10.64 -8.18
C LEU A 195 -8.88 -10.11 -9.22
N THR A 196 -9.22 -10.24 -10.50
CA THR A 196 -8.48 -9.67 -11.63
C THR A 196 -9.01 -8.28 -12.01
N TRP A 197 -8.25 -7.53 -12.80
CA TRP A 197 -8.71 -6.24 -13.33
C TRP A 197 -10.02 -6.34 -14.12
N SER A 198 -10.31 -7.47 -14.77
CA SER A 198 -11.60 -7.74 -15.43
C SER A 198 -12.81 -7.75 -14.49
N ARG A 199 -12.62 -7.86 -13.17
CA ARG A 199 -13.70 -7.75 -12.16
C ARG A 199 -13.85 -6.34 -11.56
N VAL A 200 -13.04 -5.38 -12.02
CA VAL A 200 -13.01 -4.01 -11.48
C VAL A 200 -13.82 -3.10 -12.42
N HIS A 201 -15.12 -3.00 -12.17
CA HIS A 201 -16.06 -2.26 -13.02
C HIS A 201 -15.68 -0.78 -13.19
N GLY A 202 -15.93 -0.23 -14.37
CA GLY A 202 -15.41 1.08 -14.78
C GLY A 202 -13.92 1.04 -15.11
N CYS A 203 -13.05 0.58 -14.20
CA CYS A 203 -11.60 0.52 -14.48
C CYS A 203 -11.26 -0.42 -15.65
N ARG A 204 -11.95 -1.56 -15.76
CA ARG A 204 -11.78 -2.52 -16.87
C ARG A 204 -12.22 -1.99 -18.23
N ASP A 205 -12.90 -0.85 -18.26
CA ASP A 205 -13.42 -0.16 -19.45
C ASP A 205 -12.64 1.15 -19.73
N CYS A 206 -11.62 1.46 -18.92
CA CYS A 206 -10.86 2.70 -19.01
C CYS A 206 -9.61 2.55 -19.90
N ASP A 207 -9.35 3.49 -20.81
CA ASP A 207 -8.15 3.50 -21.65
C ASP A 207 -6.88 3.81 -20.86
N LEU A 208 -7.01 4.47 -19.70
CA LEU A 208 -5.89 4.71 -18.76
C LEU A 208 -5.62 3.52 -17.84
N LEU A 209 -6.28 2.36 -18.03
CA LEU A 209 -6.07 1.15 -17.22
C LEU A 209 -4.58 0.77 -17.10
N PRO A 210 -3.76 0.74 -18.17
CA PRO A 210 -2.35 0.38 -18.04
C PRO A 210 -1.52 1.43 -17.27
N ALA A 211 -1.99 2.68 -17.19
CA ALA A 211 -1.38 3.73 -16.37
C ALA A 211 -1.80 3.66 -14.89
N CYS A 212 -2.76 2.81 -14.54
CA CYS A 212 -3.37 2.77 -13.22
C CYS A 212 -2.59 1.87 -12.26
N SER A 213 -2.40 2.37 -11.04
CA SER A 213 -1.99 1.61 -9.86
C SER A 213 -3.00 1.92 -8.77
N ARG A 214 -3.82 0.94 -8.37
CA ARG A 214 -4.91 1.14 -7.40
C ARG A 214 -4.69 0.36 -6.11
N CYS A 215 -5.32 0.82 -5.04
CA CYS A 215 -5.59 0.08 -3.82
C CYS A 215 -7.11 -0.11 -3.70
N HIS A 216 -7.57 -1.34 -3.53
CA HIS A 216 -9.00 -1.61 -3.38
C HIS A 216 -9.57 -1.04 -2.08
N ALA A 217 -8.80 -1.07 -0.99
CA ALA A 217 -9.21 -0.44 0.25
C ALA A 217 -9.33 1.08 0.11
N SER A 218 -8.40 1.75 -0.59
CA SER A 218 -8.55 3.18 -0.88
C SER A 218 -9.77 3.47 -1.74
N ALA A 219 -10.11 2.61 -2.70
CA ALA A 219 -11.33 2.76 -3.48
C ALA A 219 -12.59 2.70 -2.61
N LEU A 220 -12.59 1.83 -1.60
CA LEU A 220 -13.69 1.72 -0.65
C LEU A 220 -13.80 2.96 0.24
N HIS A 221 -12.68 3.44 0.79
CA HIS A 221 -12.69 4.63 1.67
C HIS A 221 -13.03 5.91 0.88
N GLU A 222 -12.41 6.10 -0.29
CA GLU A 222 -12.52 7.34 -1.06
C GLU A 222 -13.72 7.36 -2.01
N GLY A 223 -14.07 6.22 -2.58
CA GLY A 223 -15.15 6.07 -3.59
C GLY A 223 -16.38 5.34 -3.09
N GLY A 224 -16.36 4.77 -1.87
CA GLY A 224 -17.47 3.98 -1.32
C GLY A 224 -17.64 2.60 -1.96
N ASP A 225 -16.73 2.19 -2.83
CA ASP A 225 -16.83 0.97 -3.63
C ASP A 225 -15.46 0.31 -3.84
N TYR A 226 -15.29 -0.89 -3.30
CA TYR A 226 -14.03 -1.65 -3.31
C TYR A 226 -13.58 -2.02 -4.73
N LEU A 227 -14.52 -2.12 -5.67
CA LEU A 227 -14.28 -2.48 -7.08
C LEU A 227 -14.46 -1.29 -8.03
N GLY A 228 -14.94 -0.15 -7.53
CA GLY A 228 -15.19 1.04 -8.34
C GLY A 228 -13.95 1.90 -8.58
N PRO A 229 -14.02 2.85 -9.53
CA PRO A 229 -13.01 3.89 -9.70
C PRO A 229 -13.09 4.91 -8.55
N TYR A 230 -11.97 5.58 -8.26
CA TYR A 230 -11.88 6.60 -7.22
C TYR A 230 -10.87 7.69 -7.61
N LEU A 231 -11.01 8.87 -6.99
CA LEU A 231 -10.39 10.11 -7.44
C LEU A 231 -8.85 10.05 -7.46
N SER A 232 -8.19 9.55 -6.41
CA SER A 232 -6.73 9.60 -6.28
C SER A 232 -6.01 8.66 -7.26
N ALA A 233 -6.51 7.43 -7.50
CA ALA A 233 -5.96 6.57 -8.55
C ALA A 233 -6.18 7.16 -9.95
N CYS A 234 -7.36 7.73 -10.22
CA CYS A 234 -7.65 8.39 -11.49
C CYS A 234 -6.72 9.60 -11.70
N ALA A 235 -6.49 10.41 -10.66
CA ALA A 235 -5.58 11.55 -10.71
C ALA A 235 -4.15 11.12 -11.03
N ARG A 236 -3.66 10.02 -10.44
CA ARG A 236 -2.34 9.44 -10.75
C ARG A 236 -2.25 8.99 -12.20
N ALA A 237 -3.22 8.22 -12.68
CA ALA A 237 -3.25 7.73 -14.06
C ALA A 237 -3.28 8.90 -15.08
N ARG A 238 -4.14 9.90 -14.83
CA ARG A 238 -4.21 11.12 -15.64
C ARG A 238 -2.90 11.89 -15.64
N ALA A 239 -2.26 12.08 -14.49
CA ALA A 239 -1.01 12.82 -14.41
C ALA A 239 0.14 12.12 -15.13
N ARG A 240 0.25 10.78 -15.00
CA ARG A 240 1.24 9.99 -15.75
C ARG A 240 1.04 10.11 -17.26
N TYR A 241 -0.22 10.07 -17.72
CA TYR A 241 -0.54 10.27 -19.14
C TYR A 241 -0.23 11.69 -19.61
N ALA A 242 -0.65 12.70 -18.84
CA ALA A 242 -0.40 14.12 -19.12
C ALA A 242 1.10 14.41 -19.26
N ALA A 243 1.92 13.82 -18.38
CA ALA A 243 3.37 14.03 -18.40
C ALA A 243 4.04 13.47 -19.66
N ALA A 244 3.53 12.36 -20.22
CA ALA A 244 4.04 11.81 -21.47
C ALA A 244 3.50 12.57 -22.69
N ALA A 245 2.22 12.97 -22.66
CA ALA A 245 1.58 13.72 -23.75
C ALA A 245 1.93 15.21 -23.78
N GLY A 246 2.60 15.73 -22.75
CA GLY A 246 2.95 17.15 -22.58
C GLY A 246 1.84 18.02 -21.99
N ALA A 247 0.57 17.67 -22.24
CA ALA A 247 -0.60 18.27 -21.62
C ALA A 247 -1.75 17.26 -21.56
N LEU A 248 -2.79 17.60 -20.78
CA LEU A 248 -4.02 16.82 -20.75
C LEU A 248 -5.25 17.73 -20.80
N GLU A 249 -6.05 17.54 -21.83
CA GLU A 249 -7.39 18.11 -21.95
C GLU A 249 -8.42 17.04 -21.58
N VAL A 250 -9.35 17.39 -20.69
CA VAL A 250 -10.52 16.56 -20.37
C VAL A 250 -11.74 17.23 -21.00
N ILE A 251 -12.25 16.64 -22.07
CA ILE A 251 -13.41 17.17 -22.80
C ILE A 251 -14.73 16.72 -22.15
N ALA A 252 -15.84 17.25 -22.66
CA ALA A 252 -17.18 16.90 -22.19
C ALA A 252 -17.41 15.36 -22.20
N PRO A 253 -18.08 14.81 -21.17
CA PRO A 253 -18.42 13.39 -21.11
C PRO A 253 -19.19 12.89 -22.35
N SER A 254 -19.14 11.58 -22.61
CA SER A 254 -19.98 10.98 -23.66
C SER A 254 -21.48 11.13 -23.34
N GLU A 255 -22.32 11.15 -24.36
CA GLU A 255 -23.78 11.38 -24.21
C GLU A 255 -24.47 10.31 -23.34
N ASP A 256 -23.90 9.11 -23.29
CA ASP A 256 -24.37 7.98 -22.49
C ASP A 256 -23.79 7.94 -21.06
N CYS A 257 -23.00 8.95 -20.66
CA CYS A 257 -22.52 9.09 -19.29
C CYS A 257 -23.63 9.44 -18.31
N GLU A 258 -23.44 9.03 -17.07
CA GLU A 258 -24.31 9.38 -15.96
C GLU A 258 -24.34 10.89 -15.73
N ALA A 259 -25.54 11.47 -15.60
CA ALA A 259 -25.70 12.88 -15.29
C ALA A 259 -25.07 13.23 -13.93
N GLY A 260 -24.28 14.30 -13.88
CA GLY A 260 -23.67 14.80 -12.64
C GLY A 260 -22.47 13.99 -12.14
N ARG A 261 -21.93 13.05 -12.92
CA ARG A 261 -20.69 12.35 -12.57
C ARG A 261 -19.52 13.33 -12.40
N ASP A 262 -18.60 12.99 -11.52
CA ASP A 262 -17.34 13.73 -11.41
C ASP A 262 -16.45 13.42 -12.63
N PRO A 263 -16.09 14.41 -13.47
CA PRO A 263 -15.17 14.21 -14.59
C PRO A 263 -13.76 13.83 -14.11
N ALA A 264 -13.42 14.08 -12.84
CA ALA A 264 -12.18 13.67 -12.21
C ALA A 264 -12.16 12.20 -11.77
N VAL A 265 -13.25 11.45 -11.96
CA VAL A 265 -13.29 10.00 -11.76
C VAL A 265 -13.61 9.30 -13.07
N GLY A 266 -12.81 8.27 -13.40
CA GLY A 266 -12.98 7.49 -14.62
C GLY A 266 -14.29 6.69 -14.66
N PRO A 267 -14.53 5.94 -15.75
CA PRO A 267 -13.59 5.65 -16.82
C PRO A 267 -13.37 6.80 -17.82
N TYR A 268 -12.32 6.64 -18.61
CA TYR A 268 -11.88 7.56 -19.65
C TYR A 268 -11.63 6.83 -20.96
N ALA A 269 -11.98 7.46 -22.08
CA ALA A 269 -11.53 7.11 -23.42
C ALA A 269 -10.48 8.11 -23.90
N ILE A 270 -9.38 7.64 -24.50
CA ILE A 270 -8.41 8.49 -25.19
C ILE A 270 -8.94 8.76 -26.60
N VAL A 271 -9.22 10.02 -26.92
CA VAL A 271 -9.83 10.40 -28.22
C VAL A 271 -8.84 11.05 -29.18
N ALA A 272 -7.76 11.59 -28.62
CA ALA A 272 -6.59 12.09 -29.34
C ALA A 272 -5.39 12.11 -28.36
N PRO A 273 -4.15 12.21 -28.85
CA PRO A 273 -2.99 12.40 -27.97
C PRO A 273 -3.19 13.57 -27.01
N GLY A 274 -3.06 13.34 -25.71
CA GLY A 274 -3.29 14.35 -24.68
C GLY A 274 -4.76 14.76 -24.46
N VAL A 275 -5.73 14.08 -25.09
CA VAL A 275 -7.16 14.39 -24.92
C VAL A 275 -7.91 13.16 -24.46
N ILE A 276 -8.58 13.27 -23.31
CA ILE A 276 -9.44 12.21 -22.78
C ILE A 276 -10.89 12.67 -22.65
N ARG A 277 -11.79 11.73 -22.88
CA ARG A 277 -13.23 11.89 -22.67
C ARG A 277 -13.66 11.00 -21.51
N PRO A 278 -14.34 11.55 -20.50
CA PRO A 278 -15.05 10.72 -19.52
C PRO A 278 -16.07 9.81 -20.25
N SER A 279 -15.98 8.49 -20.06
CA SER A 279 -16.88 7.48 -20.66
C SER A 279 -17.83 6.86 -19.64
N ARG A 280 -18.91 6.21 -20.10
CA ARG A 280 -19.95 5.63 -19.25
C ARG A 280 -19.38 4.62 -18.23
N HIS A 281 -19.83 4.70 -16.98
CA HIS A 281 -19.45 3.76 -15.93
C HIS A 281 -20.35 2.53 -15.95
N VAL A 282 -19.95 1.51 -16.71
CA VAL A 282 -20.74 0.27 -16.82
C VAL A 282 -20.58 -0.59 -15.56
N ARG A 283 -21.71 -0.94 -14.95
CA ARG A 283 -21.87 -1.99 -13.94
C ARG A 283 -22.80 -3.07 -14.49
N THR A 284 -22.35 -4.31 -14.45
CA THR A 284 -23.11 -5.48 -14.91
C THR A 284 -23.89 -6.11 -13.76
N ASP A 285 -24.88 -6.94 -14.08
CA ASP A 285 -25.61 -7.73 -13.09
C ASP A 285 -24.66 -8.64 -12.28
N GLU A 286 -23.56 -9.10 -12.89
CA GLU A 286 -22.52 -9.87 -12.20
C GLU A 286 -21.79 -9.04 -11.15
N ASP A 287 -21.48 -7.77 -11.43
CA ASP A 287 -20.86 -6.90 -10.43
C ASP A 287 -21.79 -6.64 -9.24
N GLU A 288 -23.08 -6.42 -9.52
CA GLU A 288 -24.08 -6.22 -8.48
C GLU A 288 -24.32 -7.49 -7.66
N ALA A 289 -24.33 -8.67 -8.30
CA ALA A 289 -24.40 -9.95 -7.62
C ALA A 289 -23.16 -10.20 -6.74
N LEU A 290 -21.98 -9.80 -7.20
CA LEU A 290 -20.73 -9.91 -6.42
C LEU A 290 -20.76 -9.00 -5.19
N ALA A 291 -21.17 -7.75 -5.34
CA ALA A 291 -21.35 -6.81 -4.23
C ALA A 291 -22.41 -7.28 -3.23
N ALA A 292 -23.51 -7.86 -3.71
CA ALA A 292 -24.55 -8.42 -2.84
C ALA A 292 -24.06 -9.66 -2.08
N LYS A 293 -23.25 -10.52 -2.72
CA LYS A 293 -22.64 -11.70 -2.09
C LYS A 293 -21.66 -11.31 -0.97
N PHE A 294 -20.85 -10.29 -1.22
CA PHE A 294 -19.84 -9.80 -0.27
C PHE A 294 -20.22 -8.39 0.23
N GLY A 295 -21.07 -8.36 1.26
CA GLY A 295 -21.66 -7.11 1.78
C GLY A 295 -20.68 -6.06 2.36
N TRP A 296 -19.38 -6.34 2.35
CA TRP A 296 -18.32 -5.40 2.71
C TRP A 296 -17.71 -4.66 1.50
N LEU A 297 -18.08 -5.01 0.26
CA LEU A 297 -17.56 -4.35 -0.94
C LEU A 297 -18.12 -2.93 -1.14
N ARG A 298 -19.30 -2.62 -0.60
CA ARG A 298 -20.00 -1.33 -0.74
C ARG A 298 -20.92 -1.07 0.47
N GLY A 299 -21.31 0.19 0.69
CA GLY A 299 -22.37 0.56 1.64
C GLY A 299 -21.97 0.50 3.12
N GLU A 300 -22.93 0.39 4.05
CA GLU A 300 -22.63 0.45 5.49
C GLU A 300 -21.76 -0.72 6.02
N GLY A 301 -21.77 -1.87 5.33
CA GLY A 301 -20.91 -3.02 5.64
C GLY A 301 -19.43 -2.82 5.26
N ALA A 302 -19.10 -1.72 4.58
CA ALA A 302 -17.75 -1.37 4.15
C ALA A 302 -16.84 -0.79 5.26
N LYS A 303 -17.37 -0.60 6.47
CA LYS A 303 -16.60 -0.01 7.57
C LYS A 303 -15.84 -1.09 8.35
N PRO A 304 -14.52 -0.96 8.55
CA PRO A 304 -13.79 -1.88 9.41
C PRO A 304 -14.40 -1.86 10.81
N ALA A 305 -14.69 -3.04 11.35
CA ALA A 305 -15.11 -3.16 12.74
C ALA A 305 -13.93 -2.73 13.63
N PRO A 306 -14.12 -1.74 14.53
CA PRO A 306 -13.02 -1.20 15.32
C PRO A 306 -12.31 -2.33 16.07
N SER A 307 -11.00 -2.47 15.85
CA SER A 307 -10.16 -3.26 16.75
C SER A 307 -10.00 -2.49 18.04
N GLY A 308 -10.48 -3.04 19.15
CA GLY A 308 -10.13 -2.52 20.46
C GLY A 308 -8.60 -2.46 20.60
N LEU A 309 -8.08 -1.41 21.25
CA LEU A 309 -6.66 -1.33 21.59
C LEU A 309 -6.30 -2.51 22.49
N VAL A 310 -5.66 -3.53 21.93
CA VAL A 310 -5.08 -4.61 22.73
C VAL A 310 -3.73 -4.12 23.26
N THR A 311 -3.67 -3.85 24.56
CA THR A 311 -2.38 -3.63 25.21
C THR A 311 -1.68 -4.97 25.36
N ILE A 312 -0.73 -5.27 24.47
CA ILE A 312 0.18 -6.40 24.67
C ILE A 312 1.12 -6.02 25.82
N ARG A 313 0.74 -6.40 27.04
CA ARG A 313 1.64 -6.28 28.18
C ARG A 313 2.76 -7.30 28.01
N ARG A 314 3.99 -6.83 27.73
CA ARG A 314 5.17 -7.70 27.86
C ARG A 314 5.15 -8.24 29.29
N LYS A 315 5.22 -9.57 29.45
CA LYS A 315 5.66 -10.13 30.73
C LYS A 315 7.02 -9.49 31.02
N PRO A 316 7.29 -9.00 32.24
CA PRO A 316 8.63 -8.56 32.59
C PRO A 316 9.57 -9.73 32.27
N SER A 317 10.49 -9.53 31.32
CA SER A 317 11.45 -10.57 30.97
C SER A 317 12.37 -10.76 32.16
N PRO A 318 12.37 -11.91 32.87
CA PRO A 318 13.28 -12.11 33.99
C PRO A 318 14.71 -12.45 33.53
N ALA A 319 14.93 -12.62 32.23
CA ALA A 319 16.21 -13.01 31.67
C ALA A 319 16.49 -12.30 30.33
N PRO A 320 17.76 -12.02 30.00
CA PRO A 320 18.15 -11.78 28.61
C PRO A 320 17.68 -12.95 27.74
N LEU A 321 17.42 -12.70 26.45
CA LEU A 321 17.17 -13.77 25.47
C LEU A 321 18.34 -14.75 25.53
N GLN A 322 18.19 -15.83 26.29
CA GLN A 322 19.17 -16.90 26.33
C GLN A 322 19.15 -17.54 24.95
N SER A 323 20.33 -17.76 24.38
CA SER A 323 20.47 -18.66 23.24
C SER A 323 19.84 -19.99 23.65
N SER A 324 18.65 -20.31 23.15
CA SER A 324 18.16 -21.65 23.29
C SER A 324 19.14 -22.54 22.54
N ASP A 325 19.60 -23.62 23.17
CA ASP A 325 20.26 -24.78 22.52
C ASP A 325 19.30 -25.50 21.54
N ALA A 326 18.30 -24.80 21.00
CA ALA A 326 17.51 -25.28 19.89
C ALA A 326 18.47 -25.42 18.70
N GLU A 327 18.66 -26.66 18.25
CA GLU A 327 19.33 -26.95 16.99
C GLU A 327 18.81 -25.97 15.93
N PRO A 328 19.70 -25.33 15.15
CA PRO A 328 19.26 -24.45 14.09
C PRO A 328 18.26 -25.21 13.23
N CYS A 329 17.05 -24.65 13.10
CA CYS A 329 16.02 -25.20 12.23
C CYS A 329 16.70 -25.43 10.87
N SER A 330 16.80 -26.69 10.46
CA SER A 330 17.50 -27.09 9.25
C SER A 330 16.88 -26.32 8.10
N VAL A 331 17.65 -25.40 7.52
CA VAL A 331 17.25 -24.71 6.30
C VAL A 331 17.30 -25.79 5.22
N PRO A 332 16.18 -26.18 4.60
CA PRO A 332 16.25 -27.06 3.45
C PRO A 332 17.09 -26.36 2.38
N GLU A 333 18.06 -27.07 1.80
CA GLU A 333 18.80 -26.62 0.63
C GLU A 333 17.77 -26.31 -0.47
N VAL A 334 17.53 -25.02 -0.70
CA VAL A 334 16.78 -24.57 -1.86
C VAL A 334 17.79 -24.52 -2.99
N ASP A 335 17.83 -25.59 -3.78
CA ASP A 335 18.46 -25.55 -5.09
C ASP A 335 17.81 -24.40 -5.87
N ARG A 336 18.66 -23.44 -6.26
CA ARG A 336 18.26 -22.34 -7.13
C ARG A 336 17.82 -22.94 -8.46
N VAL A 337 16.53 -22.80 -8.76
CA VAL A 337 16.00 -22.84 -10.13
C VAL A 337 15.86 -21.41 -10.62
#